data_AF-A0A564VDV7-F1
#
_entry.id   AF-A0A564VDV7-F1
#
_cell.length_a   1.000
_cell.length_b   1.000
_cell.length_c   1.000
_cell.angle_alpha   90.00
_cell.angle_beta   90.00
_cell.angle_gamma   90.00
#
_symmetry.space_group_name_H-M   'P 1'
#
loop_
_entity.id
_entity.type
_entity.pdbx_description
1 polymer ?
#
loop_
_entity_poly.entity_id
_entity_poly.type
_entity_poly.pdbx_seq_one_letter_code
_entity_poly.pdbx_strand_id
1 'polypeptide(L)'
;MELSTLVKMSNTYGSNPAYVLAGGGNTSVKDDTTLYVKGSGTQLATIKAEEFVKMDRARLNEIMKTEYPADDVKRESAYLADVMAAVTDEDKTKRPSVEALLHNLFAYTYVLHVHPTLINGLTCGKGAKALCEELLGKDVLWIDICKPGYTLARICFEKMNAYKEETGKDVQVLLLQNHGIFVAADTVEEIGVLFDGVIGKLEKQVKRTADVSDAVTPEKEQAAQKLSSLLGHAVEVVPAAEADNFVKDKTAAAPLLKPFTPDHIVYCGPYPLFVENIDEAKNALDAFMAEHEKEPRLILVQGVGAFIMEDDKGKAAKAQLLVKDAIKLAVYAESFGGPLQMTDEITYFITHWEAEAYRSKK
;
A
#
# COMPACT_ATOMS: atom_id res chain seq x y z
N MET A 1 -16.58 -13.08 21.29
CA MET A 1 -15.78 -11.85 21.20
C MET A 1 -16.63 -10.79 20.53
N GLU A 2 -16.83 -9.63 21.17
CA GLU A 2 -17.62 -8.52 20.59
C GLU A 2 -16.77 -7.74 19.57
N LEU A 3 -17.26 -7.59 18.34
CA LEU A 3 -16.51 -6.93 17.25
C LEU A 3 -16.76 -5.42 17.15
N SER A 4 -17.65 -4.86 17.98
CA SER A 4 -18.02 -3.44 17.92
C SER A 4 -16.82 -2.49 18.10
N THR A 5 -15.91 -2.82 19.02
CA THR A 5 -14.65 -2.09 19.23
C THR A 5 -13.74 -2.15 18.01
N LEU A 6 -13.59 -3.32 17.38
CA LEU A 6 -12.80 -3.49 16.16
C LEU A 6 -13.40 -2.72 14.98
N VAL A 7 -14.73 -2.78 14.80
CA VAL A 7 -15.45 -2.01 13.77
C VAL A 7 -15.19 -0.52 13.96
N LYS A 8 -15.34 0.00 15.19
CA LYS A 8 -15.12 1.41 15.51
C LYS A 8 -13.68 1.84 15.24
N MET A 9 -12.68 1.03 15.63
CA MET A 9 -11.27 1.31 15.31
C MET A 9 -11.07 1.37 13.79
N SER A 10 -11.59 0.37 13.09
CA SER A 10 -11.46 0.25 11.63
C SER A 10 -12.06 1.46 10.91
N ASN A 11 -13.28 1.88 11.27
CA ASN A 11 -13.92 3.04 10.66
C ASN A 11 -13.19 4.34 10.99
N THR A 12 -12.67 4.49 12.22
CA THR A 12 -11.89 5.67 12.63
C THR A 12 -10.65 5.85 11.75
N TYR A 13 -9.81 4.82 11.64
CA TYR A 13 -8.59 4.91 10.83
C TYR A 13 -8.87 4.87 9.33
N GLY A 14 -9.85 4.07 8.90
CA GLY A 14 -10.21 3.92 7.49
C GLY A 14 -10.89 5.14 6.88
N SER A 15 -11.55 5.97 7.68
CA SER A 15 -12.19 7.20 7.19
C SER A 15 -11.21 8.37 7.00
N ASN A 16 -9.97 8.23 7.46
CA ASN A 16 -8.95 9.26 7.26
C ASN A 16 -8.13 8.96 5.99
N PRO A 17 -8.28 9.76 4.91
CA PRO A 17 -7.55 9.55 3.67
C PRO A 17 -6.04 9.77 3.82
N ALA A 18 -5.57 10.36 4.91
CA ALA A 18 -4.14 10.44 5.19
C ALA A 18 -3.54 9.10 5.66
N TYR A 19 -4.37 8.12 6.05
CA TYR A 19 -3.95 6.86 6.66
C TYR A 19 -4.18 5.65 5.75
N VAL A 20 -5.31 5.63 5.05
CA VAL A 20 -5.68 4.54 4.15
C VAL A 20 -6.40 5.10 2.94
N LEU A 21 -6.09 4.56 1.77
CA LEU A 21 -6.74 4.90 0.51
C LEU A 21 -7.36 3.66 -0.12
N ALA A 22 -8.50 3.86 -0.79
CA ALA A 22 -9.24 2.81 -1.48
C ALA A 22 -9.44 1.54 -0.60
N GLY A 23 -8.96 0.38 -1.06
CA GLY A 23 -9.07 -0.89 -0.35
C GLY A 23 -7.86 -1.26 0.51
N GLY A 24 -6.90 -0.34 0.72
CA GLY A 24 -5.70 -0.56 1.51
C GLY A 24 -5.97 -0.80 3.01
N GLY A 25 -4.91 -1.09 3.77
CA GLY A 25 -4.93 -1.32 5.21
C GLY A 25 -5.78 -2.52 5.67
N ASN A 26 -5.54 -2.97 6.90
CA ASN A 26 -6.34 -4.01 7.53
C ASN A 26 -6.27 -3.94 9.06
N THR A 27 -7.27 -4.52 9.71
CA THR A 27 -7.40 -4.54 11.16
C THR A 27 -7.80 -5.93 11.60
N SER A 28 -7.43 -6.27 12.83
CA SER A 28 -7.85 -7.52 13.45
C SER A 28 -8.04 -7.41 14.96
N VAL A 29 -8.80 -8.35 15.51
CA VAL A 29 -8.86 -8.67 16.93
C VAL A 29 -8.67 -10.17 17.12
N LYS A 30 -8.00 -10.60 18.19
CA LYS A 30 -7.78 -12.02 18.48
C LYS A 30 -7.81 -12.35 19.96
N ASP A 31 -8.21 -13.59 20.25
CA ASP A 31 -8.03 -14.28 21.54
C ASP A 31 -7.14 -15.51 21.32
N ASP A 32 -6.91 -16.33 22.33
CA ASP A 32 -6.04 -17.52 22.27
C ASP A 32 -6.34 -18.49 21.11
N THR A 33 -7.58 -18.55 20.64
CA THR A 33 -8.05 -19.55 19.69
C THR A 33 -8.43 -18.97 18.34
N THR A 34 -8.91 -17.71 18.31
CA THR A 34 -9.61 -17.14 17.18
C THR A 34 -9.01 -15.79 16.78
N LEU A 35 -8.84 -15.59 15.48
CA LEU A 35 -8.52 -14.31 14.86
C LEU A 35 -9.72 -13.85 14.02
N TYR A 36 -10.16 -12.61 14.23
CA TYR A 36 -11.04 -11.91 13.29
C TYR A 36 -10.24 -10.87 12.55
N VAL A 37 -10.20 -10.97 11.22
CA VAL A 37 -9.43 -10.06 10.36
C VAL A 37 -10.27 -9.55 9.20
N LYS A 38 -9.99 -8.32 8.75
CA LYS A 38 -10.64 -7.70 7.58
C LYS A 38 -10.71 -8.68 6.39
N GLY A 39 -11.89 -8.80 5.77
CA GLY A 39 -12.06 -9.51 4.50
C GLY A 39 -11.40 -8.79 3.31
N SER A 40 -10.91 -9.57 2.35
CA SER A 40 -10.31 -9.05 1.12
C SER A 40 -11.36 -8.32 0.26
N GLY A 41 -11.04 -7.08 -0.13
CA GLY A 41 -11.90 -6.23 -0.96
C GLY A 41 -12.86 -5.31 -0.19
N THR A 42 -12.88 -5.38 1.14
CA THR A 42 -13.68 -4.46 1.97
C THR A 42 -12.91 -3.16 2.27
N GLN A 43 -13.61 -2.05 2.50
CA GLN A 43 -12.99 -0.79 2.92
C GLN A 43 -13.08 -0.60 4.42
N LEU A 44 -11.99 -0.24 5.09
CA LEU A 44 -11.99 -0.02 6.54
C LEU A 44 -12.94 1.10 6.97
N ALA A 45 -13.10 2.14 6.14
CA ALA A 45 -13.99 3.28 6.41
C ALA A 45 -15.44 2.86 6.71
N THR A 46 -15.91 1.80 6.04
CA THR A 46 -17.31 1.36 6.09
C THR A 46 -17.49 -0.09 6.55
N ILE A 47 -16.41 -0.74 7.00
CA ILE A 47 -16.45 -2.16 7.35
C ILE A 47 -17.44 -2.42 8.50
N LYS A 48 -18.20 -3.51 8.36
CA LYS A 48 -19.14 -4.01 9.37
C LYS A 48 -18.64 -5.31 9.99
N ALA A 49 -19.27 -5.73 11.09
CA ALA A 49 -18.88 -6.92 11.84
C ALA A 49 -18.88 -8.19 10.97
N GLU A 50 -19.87 -8.33 10.09
CA GLU A 50 -20.03 -9.46 9.17
C GLU A 50 -18.99 -9.50 8.05
N GLU A 51 -18.18 -8.46 7.86
CA GLU A 51 -17.13 -8.40 6.84
C GLU A 51 -15.74 -8.76 7.40
N PHE A 52 -15.66 -9.03 8.70
CA PHE A 52 -14.51 -9.72 9.27
C PHE A 52 -14.63 -11.23 9.03
N VAL A 53 -13.48 -11.86 8.81
CA VAL A 53 -13.33 -13.30 8.60
C VAL A 53 -12.78 -13.92 9.87
N LYS A 54 -13.51 -14.88 10.41
CA LYS A 54 -13.12 -15.67 11.58
C LYS A 54 -12.16 -16.79 11.16
N MET A 55 -11.02 -16.86 11.83
CA MET A 55 -9.94 -17.79 11.51
C MET A 55 -9.44 -18.52 12.77
N ASP A 56 -9.08 -19.78 12.58
CA ASP A 56 -8.48 -20.65 13.60
C ASP A 56 -6.99 -20.37 13.75
N ARG A 57 -6.59 -19.94 14.95
CA ARG A 57 -5.19 -19.58 15.22
C ARG A 57 -4.27 -20.78 15.31
N ALA A 58 -4.76 -21.95 15.73
CA ALA A 58 -3.93 -23.15 15.76
C ALA A 58 -3.49 -23.51 14.33
N ARG A 59 -4.41 -23.45 13.36
CA ARG A 59 -4.09 -23.66 11.93
C ARG A 59 -3.13 -22.60 11.39
N LEU A 60 -3.35 -21.32 11.72
CA LEU A 60 -2.43 -20.25 11.30
C LEU A 60 -1.01 -20.44 11.88
N ASN A 61 -0.89 -20.91 13.12
CA ASN A 61 0.39 -21.16 13.76
C ASN A 61 1.16 -22.33 13.10
N GLU A 62 0.47 -23.31 12.52
CA GLU A 62 1.12 -24.41 11.79
C GLU A 62 1.79 -23.93 10.49
N ILE A 63 1.29 -22.88 9.85
CA ILE A 63 1.85 -22.34 8.59
C ILE A 63 3.33 -21.93 8.76
N MET A 64 3.73 -21.43 9.94
CA MET A 64 5.13 -21.09 10.23
C MET A 64 6.03 -22.30 10.43
N LYS A 65 5.45 -23.49 10.62
CA LYS A 65 6.17 -24.77 10.74
C LYS A 65 6.22 -25.54 9.42
N THR A 66 5.39 -25.15 8.45
CA THR A 66 5.35 -25.76 7.13
C THR A 66 6.56 -25.34 6.28
N GLU A 67 7.12 -26.30 5.55
CA GLU A 67 8.06 -26.06 4.46
C GLU A 67 7.29 -25.99 3.14
N TYR A 68 7.43 -24.88 2.42
CA TYR A 68 6.81 -24.69 1.12
C TYR A 68 7.82 -24.84 -0.01
N PRO A 69 7.35 -25.09 -1.25
CA PRO A 69 8.23 -25.15 -2.42
C PRO A 69 9.08 -23.88 -2.61
N ALA A 70 10.26 -24.04 -3.22
CA ALA A 70 11.14 -22.90 -3.53
C ALA A 70 10.61 -22.00 -4.67
N ASP A 71 9.81 -22.58 -5.58
CA ASP A 71 9.17 -21.84 -6.67
C ASP A 71 8.09 -20.88 -6.14
N ASP A 72 8.17 -19.61 -6.54
CA ASP A 72 7.30 -18.54 -6.03
C ASP A 72 5.81 -18.83 -6.26
N VAL A 73 5.42 -19.27 -7.45
CA VAL A 73 4.02 -19.49 -7.81
C VAL A 73 3.44 -20.66 -7.00
N LYS A 74 4.18 -21.78 -6.94
CA LYS A 74 3.76 -22.96 -6.16
C LYS A 74 3.72 -22.66 -4.66
N ARG A 75 4.68 -21.89 -4.15
CA ARG A 75 4.75 -21.47 -2.75
C ARG A 75 3.53 -20.64 -2.36
N GLU A 76 3.24 -19.58 -3.10
CA GLU A 76 2.14 -18.68 -2.79
C GLU A 76 0.78 -19.38 -2.93
N SER A 77 0.64 -20.29 -3.90
CA SER A 77 -0.59 -21.09 -4.04
C SER A 77 -0.81 -22.05 -2.87
N ALA A 78 0.24 -22.74 -2.41
CA ALA A 78 0.15 -23.65 -1.26
C ALA A 78 -0.08 -22.88 0.05
N TYR A 79 0.66 -21.78 0.25
CA TYR A 79 0.48 -20.88 1.38
C TYR A 79 -0.95 -20.33 1.46
N LEU A 80 -1.49 -19.83 0.33
CA LEU A 80 -2.86 -19.35 0.28
C LEU A 80 -3.87 -20.46 0.63
N ALA A 81 -3.64 -21.70 0.17
CA ALA A 81 -4.51 -22.82 0.50
C ALA A 81 -4.57 -23.07 2.01
N ASP A 82 -3.43 -22.99 2.71
CA ASP A 82 -3.38 -23.17 4.17
C ASP A 82 -4.01 -22.00 4.93
N VAL A 83 -3.81 -20.75 4.45
CA VAL A 83 -4.50 -19.57 5.00
C VAL A 83 -6.01 -19.71 4.84
N MET A 84 -6.49 -20.17 3.68
CA MET A 84 -7.91 -20.42 3.43
C MET A 84 -8.44 -21.59 4.28
N ALA A 85 -7.62 -22.63 4.51
CA ALA A 85 -7.97 -23.74 5.39
C ALA A 85 -8.07 -23.30 6.87
N ALA A 86 -7.45 -22.19 7.26
CA ALA A 86 -7.62 -21.61 8.59
C ALA A 86 -8.93 -20.83 8.75
N VAL A 87 -9.67 -20.50 7.69
CA VAL A 87 -10.99 -19.88 7.79
C VAL A 87 -11.98 -20.88 8.39
N THR A 88 -12.78 -20.45 9.37
CA THR A 88 -13.76 -21.33 10.02
C THR A 88 -14.93 -21.67 9.08
N ASP A 89 -15.64 -22.76 9.37
CA ASP A 89 -16.78 -23.18 8.55
C ASP A 89 -17.90 -22.12 8.47
N GLU A 90 -18.05 -21.29 9.51
CA GLU A 90 -18.99 -20.16 9.55
C GLU A 90 -18.73 -19.14 8.43
N ASP A 91 -17.47 -18.94 8.06
CA ASP A 91 -17.01 -17.90 7.13
C ASP A 91 -16.35 -18.45 5.87
N LYS A 92 -16.53 -19.74 5.57
CA LYS A 92 -15.81 -20.47 4.51
C LYS A 92 -15.97 -19.91 3.09
N THR A 93 -16.99 -19.06 2.87
CA THR A 93 -17.24 -18.38 1.59
C THR A 93 -16.53 -17.03 1.48
N LYS A 94 -15.99 -16.50 2.58
CA LYS A 94 -15.24 -15.25 2.62
C LYS A 94 -13.76 -15.50 2.35
N ARG A 95 -13.09 -14.49 1.80
CA ARG A 95 -11.63 -14.47 1.64
C ARG A 95 -11.04 -13.50 2.67
N PRO A 96 -10.16 -13.94 3.59
CA PRO A 96 -9.50 -13.04 4.54
C PRO A 96 -8.52 -12.11 3.83
N SER A 97 -8.03 -11.08 4.53
CA SER A 97 -6.90 -10.27 4.06
C SER A 97 -5.72 -11.17 3.66
N VAL A 98 -5.01 -10.79 2.60
CA VAL A 98 -3.78 -11.48 2.16
C VAL A 98 -2.67 -11.41 3.22
N GLU A 99 -2.80 -10.47 4.16
CA GLU A 99 -1.89 -10.23 5.27
C GLU A 99 -2.40 -10.83 6.59
N ALA A 100 -3.46 -11.64 6.56
CA ALA A 100 -4.07 -12.21 7.77
C ALA A 100 -3.07 -12.94 8.68
N LEU A 101 -2.08 -13.62 8.10
CA LEU A 101 -1.05 -14.27 8.87
C LEU A 101 -0.18 -13.27 9.66
N LEU A 102 0.14 -12.10 9.09
CA LEU A 102 0.92 -11.06 9.78
C LEU A 102 0.21 -10.61 11.06
N HIS A 103 -1.12 -10.44 11.01
CA HIS A 103 -1.93 -10.12 12.20
C HIS A 103 -1.85 -11.18 13.30
N ASN A 104 -1.70 -12.46 12.93
CA ASN A 104 -1.59 -13.55 13.88
C ASN A 104 -0.20 -13.60 14.57
N LEU A 105 0.85 -13.07 13.93
CA LEU A 105 2.21 -13.08 14.48
C LEU A 105 2.36 -12.17 15.71
N PHE A 106 1.62 -11.07 15.78
CA PHE A 106 1.65 -10.15 16.93
C PHE A 106 1.06 -10.82 18.18
N ALA A 107 1.70 -10.67 19.33
CA ALA A 107 1.21 -11.25 20.59
C ALA A 107 -0.07 -10.57 21.14
N TYR A 108 -0.35 -9.34 20.71
CA TYR A 108 -1.37 -8.47 21.29
C TYR A 108 -2.79 -8.69 20.74
N THR A 109 -3.80 -8.30 21.51
CA THR A 109 -5.22 -8.48 21.19
C THR A 109 -5.65 -7.80 19.88
N TYR A 110 -5.27 -6.54 19.67
CA TYR A 110 -5.63 -5.76 18.49
C TYR A 110 -4.42 -5.51 17.61
N VAL A 111 -4.64 -5.48 16.30
CA VAL A 111 -3.62 -5.09 15.32
C VAL A 111 -4.26 -4.16 14.30
N LEU A 112 -3.60 -3.01 14.10
CA LEU A 112 -3.89 -2.02 13.10
C LEU A 112 -2.77 -2.04 12.06
N HIS A 113 -3.14 -2.16 10.79
CA HIS A 113 -2.23 -1.93 9.67
C HIS A 113 -2.83 -0.90 8.73
N VAL A 114 -2.07 0.17 8.50
CA VAL A 114 -2.48 1.29 7.65
C VAL A 114 -1.28 1.79 6.86
N HIS A 115 -1.54 2.57 5.82
CA HIS A 115 -0.51 3.05 4.87
C HIS A 115 -0.44 4.59 4.85
N PRO A 116 -0.17 5.29 5.97
CA PRO A 116 -0.22 6.74 5.96
C PRO A 116 0.79 7.34 5.00
N THR A 117 0.41 8.35 4.22
CA THR A 117 1.33 8.96 3.26
C THR A 117 2.60 9.49 3.92
N LEU A 118 2.49 10.00 5.16
CA LEU A 118 3.63 10.49 5.93
C LEU A 118 4.58 9.36 6.34
N ILE A 119 4.04 8.24 6.83
CA ILE A 119 4.81 7.04 7.13
C ILE A 119 5.50 6.56 5.86
N ASN A 120 4.79 6.51 4.73
CA ASN A 120 5.35 6.11 3.46
C ASN A 120 6.36 7.10 2.89
N GLY A 121 6.29 8.39 3.27
CA GLY A 121 7.37 9.34 3.05
C GLY A 121 8.69 8.87 3.66
N LEU A 122 8.67 8.33 4.89
CA LEU A 122 9.84 7.70 5.51
C LEU A 122 10.12 6.33 4.86
N THR A 123 9.15 5.42 4.78
CA THR A 123 9.42 4.03 4.37
C THR A 123 9.81 3.90 2.89
N CYS A 124 9.53 4.92 2.08
CA CYS A 124 9.98 5.08 0.70
C CYS A 124 11.13 6.11 0.58
N GLY A 125 11.86 6.37 1.67
CA GLY A 125 13.02 7.25 1.70
C GLY A 125 14.34 6.49 1.44
N LYS A 126 15.30 7.12 0.75
CA LYS A 126 16.65 6.56 0.64
C LYS A 126 17.36 6.62 1.99
N GLY A 127 17.82 5.48 2.49
CA GLY A 127 18.44 5.38 3.83
C GLY A 127 17.42 5.33 4.98
N ALA A 128 16.14 5.11 4.68
CA ALA A 128 15.05 5.12 5.65
C ALA A 128 15.25 4.23 6.87
N LYS A 129 15.91 3.07 6.72
CA LYS A 129 16.18 2.15 7.84
C LYS A 129 17.00 2.81 8.96
N ALA A 130 18.11 3.44 8.61
CA ALA A 130 18.98 4.12 9.57
C ALA A 130 18.25 5.32 10.19
N LEU A 131 17.54 6.08 9.37
CA LEU A 131 16.76 7.23 9.82
C LEU A 131 15.59 6.83 10.73
N CYS A 132 14.96 5.68 10.47
CA CYS A 132 13.93 5.10 11.32
C CYS A 132 14.49 4.79 12.70
N GLU A 133 15.65 4.14 12.79
CA GLU A 133 16.30 3.85 14.08
C GLU A 133 16.68 5.14 14.82
N GLU A 134 17.19 6.15 14.11
CA GLU A 134 17.52 7.46 14.69
C GLU A 134 16.28 8.18 15.27
N LEU A 135 15.19 8.24 14.49
CA LEU A 135 14.00 9.02 14.86
C LEU A 135 13.09 8.29 15.84
N LEU A 136 12.86 7.01 15.59
CA LEU A 136 11.85 6.22 16.29
C LEU A 136 12.45 5.35 17.40
N GLY A 137 13.75 5.07 17.33
CA GLY A 137 14.46 4.24 18.29
C GLY A 137 14.30 2.75 18.00
N LYS A 138 14.87 1.93 18.90
CA LYS A 138 14.88 0.46 18.77
C LYS A 138 13.54 -0.20 19.02
N ASP A 139 12.57 0.50 19.63
CA ASP A 139 11.24 -0.03 19.93
C ASP A 139 10.35 -0.18 18.67
N VAL A 140 10.81 0.29 17.50
CA VAL A 140 10.15 0.11 16.21
C VAL A 140 10.93 -0.90 15.37
N LEU A 141 10.28 -2.01 15.03
CA LEU A 141 10.89 -3.03 14.18
C LEU A 141 10.81 -2.64 12.70
N TRP A 142 11.95 -2.60 12.02
CA TRP A 142 12.03 -2.35 10.58
C TRP A 142 12.15 -3.64 9.78
N ILE A 143 11.32 -3.78 8.74
CA ILE A 143 11.38 -4.85 7.75
C ILE A 143 11.72 -4.26 6.38
N ASP A 144 12.80 -4.77 5.77
CA ASP A 144 13.21 -4.40 4.42
C ASP A 144 12.21 -4.93 3.38
N ILE A 145 12.14 -4.26 2.22
CA ILE A 145 11.19 -4.62 1.17
C ILE A 145 11.41 -6.08 0.73
N CYS A 146 10.32 -6.83 0.61
CA CYS A 146 10.35 -8.20 0.13
C CYS A 146 9.03 -8.57 -0.56
N LYS A 147 8.98 -9.76 -1.16
CA LYS A 147 7.77 -10.26 -1.82
C LYS A 147 6.65 -10.42 -0.79
N PRO A 148 5.47 -9.79 -0.99
CA PRO A 148 4.33 -9.99 -0.11
C PRO A 148 3.85 -11.45 -0.16
N GLY A 149 3.08 -11.85 0.84
CA GLY A 149 2.65 -13.23 1.02
C GLY A 149 3.56 -13.98 2.00
N TYR A 150 3.89 -15.24 1.69
CA TYR A 150 4.60 -16.11 2.63
C TYR A 150 5.99 -15.59 3.00
N THR A 151 6.75 -15.09 2.02
CA THR A 151 8.12 -14.60 2.25
C THR A 151 8.17 -13.47 3.27
N LEU A 152 7.30 -12.47 3.12
CA LEU A 152 7.15 -11.40 4.10
C LEU A 152 6.75 -11.95 5.48
N ALA A 153 5.78 -12.86 5.55
CA ALA A 153 5.33 -13.42 6.82
C ALA A 153 6.44 -14.18 7.56
N ARG A 154 7.26 -14.96 6.83
CA ARG A 154 8.42 -15.67 7.40
C ARG A 154 9.47 -14.69 7.92
N ILE A 155 9.81 -13.64 7.16
CA ILE A 155 10.78 -12.61 7.58
C ILE A 155 10.28 -11.88 8.83
N CYS A 156 9.00 -11.50 8.88
CA CYS A 156 8.40 -10.88 10.05
C CYS A 156 8.48 -11.82 11.26
N PHE A 157 8.11 -13.10 11.11
CA PHE A 157 8.18 -14.08 12.20
C PHE A 157 9.60 -14.19 12.77
N GLU A 158 10.61 -14.35 11.93
CA GLU A 158 12.01 -14.46 12.36
C GLU A 158 12.49 -13.19 13.07
N LYS A 159 12.22 -12.01 12.49
CA LYS A 159 12.66 -10.73 13.06
C LYS A 159 11.93 -10.37 14.36
N MET A 160 10.64 -10.69 14.47
CA MET A 160 9.87 -10.48 15.70
C MET A 160 10.36 -11.39 16.84
N ASN A 161 10.70 -12.65 16.53
CA ASN A 161 11.28 -13.57 17.52
C ASN A 161 12.67 -13.09 17.97
N ALA A 162 13.54 -12.70 17.03
CA ALA A 162 14.85 -12.15 17.37
C ALA A 162 14.74 -10.87 18.21
N TYR A 163 13.80 -9.97 17.88
CA TYR A 163 13.50 -8.78 18.67
C TYR A 163 13.09 -9.15 20.11
N LYS A 164 12.24 -10.16 20.27
CA LYS A 164 11.80 -10.64 21.59
C LYS A 164 12.93 -11.24 22.40
N GLU A 165 13.80 -12.02 21.76
CA GLU A 165 14.99 -12.58 22.40
C GLU A 165 15.98 -11.50 22.85
N GLU A 166 16.18 -10.45 22.05
CA GLU A 166 17.10 -9.34 22.36
C GLU A 166 16.53 -8.42 23.46
N THR A 167 15.25 -8.06 23.37
CA THR A 167 14.65 -6.99 24.20
C THR A 167 13.83 -7.50 25.38
N GLY A 168 13.43 -8.78 25.36
CA GLY A 168 12.49 -9.37 26.30
C GLY A 168 11.03 -8.92 26.10
N LYS A 169 10.71 -8.21 25.00
CA LYS A 169 9.39 -7.66 24.71
C LYS A 169 8.86 -8.14 23.36
N ASP A 170 7.55 -8.28 23.24
CA ASP A 170 6.90 -8.46 21.94
C ASP A 170 6.87 -7.15 21.15
N VAL A 171 6.86 -7.24 19.81
CA VAL A 171 6.85 -6.07 18.93
C VAL A 171 5.47 -5.41 18.94
N GLN A 172 5.41 -4.10 19.24
CA GLN A 172 4.18 -3.31 19.18
C GLN A 172 4.08 -2.44 17.93
N VAL A 173 5.22 -2.01 17.38
CA VAL A 173 5.26 -1.16 16.19
C VAL A 173 6.24 -1.74 15.18
N LEU A 174 5.77 -1.94 13.96
CA LEU A 174 6.56 -2.50 12.87
C LEU A 174 6.35 -1.67 11.60
N LEU A 175 7.44 -1.27 10.96
CA LEU A 175 7.43 -0.57 9.68
C LEU A 175 7.90 -1.48 8.55
N LEU A 176 7.14 -1.47 7.47
CA LEU A 176 7.45 -2.17 6.23
C LEU A 176 7.96 -1.15 5.21
N GLN A 177 9.18 -1.34 4.72
CA GLN A 177 9.74 -0.55 3.64
C GLN A 177 8.80 -0.57 2.42
N ASN A 178 8.55 0.58 1.80
CA ASN A 178 7.67 0.73 0.65
C ASN A 178 6.22 0.21 0.84
N HIS A 179 5.68 0.23 2.06
CA HIS A 179 4.33 -0.30 2.31
C HIS A 179 3.51 0.46 3.37
N GLY A 180 3.93 0.43 4.64
CA GLY A 180 3.15 1.02 5.73
C GLY A 180 3.60 0.62 7.13
N ILE A 181 2.67 0.72 8.08
CA ILE A 181 2.89 0.50 9.52
C ILE A 181 1.93 -0.53 10.08
N PHE A 182 2.43 -1.42 10.95
CA PHE A 182 1.64 -2.22 11.88
C PHE A 182 1.79 -1.66 13.29
N VAL A 183 0.67 -1.54 14.01
CA VAL A 183 0.61 -1.20 15.43
C VAL A 183 -0.24 -2.23 16.14
N ALA A 184 0.28 -2.82 17.21
CA ALA A 184 -0.36 -3.88 17.97
C ALA A 184 -0.35 -3.58 19.48
N ALA A 185 -1.50 -3.74 20.13
CA ALA A 185 -1.66 -3.53 21.56
C ALA A 185 -2.90 -4.24 22.09
N ASP A 186 -3.05 -4.34 23.41
CA ASP A 186 -4.20 -5.00 24.03
C ASP A 186 -5.44 -4.11 24.08
N THR A 187 -5.28 -2.81 23.86
CA THR A 187 -6.37 -1.83 23.80
C THR A 187 -6.25 -0.94 22.56
N VAL A 188 -7.39 -0.45 22.07
CA VAL A 188 -7.43 0.48 20.91
C VAL A 188 -6.84 1.84 21.30
N GLU A 189 -6.99 2.23 22.56
CA GLU A 189 -6.43 3.44 23.13
C GLU A 189 -4.89 3.43 23.06
N GLU A 190 -4.26 2.30 23.41
CA GLU A 190 -2.82 2.13 23.31
C GLU A 190 -2.33 2.11 21.85
N ILE A 191 -3.09 1.51 20.92
CA ILE A 191 -2.82 1.64 19.48
C ILE A 191 -2.76 3.12 19.08
N GLY A 192 -3.73 3.92 19.54
CA GLY A 192 -3.75 5.38 19.29
C GLY A 192 -2.50 6.08 19.79
N VAL A 193 -2.11 5.84 21.06
CA VAL A 193 -0.92 6.45 21.65
C VAL A 193 0.36 6.10 20.88
N LEU A 194 0.52 4.82 20.52
CA LEU A 194 1.69 4.35 19.76
C LEU A 194 1.72 4.95 18.35
N PHE A 195 0.59 4.89 17.64
CA PHE A 195 0.47 5.40 16.28
C PHE A 195 0.72 6.91 16.21
N ASP A 196 0.06 7.69 17.07
CA ASP A 196 0.22 9.15 17.15
C ASP A 196 1.64 9.53 17.57
N GLY A 197 2.28 8.72 18.42
CA GLY A 197 3.68 8.89 18.79
C GLY A 197 4.64 8.78 17.60
N VAL A 198 4.39 7.83 16.68
CA VAL A 198 5.17 7.71 15.44
C VAL A 198 4.88 8.89 14.50
N ILE A 199 3.60 9.18 14.25
CA ILE A 199 3.20 10.29 13.36
C ILE A 199 3.80 11.62 13.84
N GLY A 200 3.63 11.97 15.11
CA GLY A 200 4.14 13.23 15.66
C GLY A 200 5.66 13.35 15.67
N LYS A 201 6.42 12.24 15.66
CA LYS A 201 7.88 12.25 15.44
C LYS A 201 8.23 12.56 13.99
N LEU A 202 7.51 11.97 13.03
CA LEU A 202 7.75 12.18 11.60
C LEU A 202 7.31 13.57 11.12
N GLU A 203 6.19 14.09 11.62
CA GLU A 203 5.69 15.43 11.27
C GLU A 203 6.73 16.53 11.54
N LYS A 204 7.50 16.39 12.63
CA LYS A 204 8.58 17.32 12.99
C LYS A 204 9.75 17.32 12.00
N GLN A 205 9.88 16.29 11.18
CA GLN A 205 10.94 16.16 10.18
C GLN A 205 10.50 16.66 8.80
N VAL A 206 9.20 16.86 8.58
CA VAL A 206 8.65 17.28 7.28
C VAL A 206 9.14 18.70 6.94
N LYS A 207 9.93 18.81 5.87
CA LYS A 207 10.49 20.09 5.40
C LYS A 207 9.47 20.95 4.67
N ARG A 208 8.58 20.31 3.91
CA ARG A 208 7.48 20.95 3.17
C ARG A 208 6.35 19.96 2.92
N THR A 209 5.16 20.49 2.65
CA THR A 209 3.99 19.70 2.24
C THR A 209 3.73 19.87 0.75
N ALA A 210 3.23 18.83 0.10
CA ALA A 210 2.77 18.90 -1.28
C ALA A 210 1.48 19.72 -1.40
N ASP A 211 1.38 20.54 -2.44
CA ASP A 211 0.13 21.20 -2.80
C ASP A 211 -0.75 20.28 -3.65
N VAL A 212 -1.68 19.58 -3.00
CA VAL A 212 -2.64 18.67 -3.66
C VAL A 212 -3.99 19.34 -3.94
N SER A 213 -4.04 20.68 -3.92
CA SER A 213 -5.23 21.44 -4.29
C SER A 213 -5.58 21.24 -5.77
N ASP A 214 -6.85 21.48 -6.09
CA ASP A 214 -7.33 21.40 -7.46
C ASP A 214 -6.66 22.47 -8.33
N ALA A 215 -6.02 22.02 -9.40
CA ALA A 215 -5.28 22.85 -10.35
C ALA A 215 -5.64 22.49 -11.80
N VAL A 216 -6.87 22.02 -12.04
CA VAL A 216 -7.40 21.86 -13.40
C VAL A 216 -7.57 23.24 -14.03
N THR A 217 -7.05 23.39 -15.25
CA THR A 217 -7.19 24.60 -16.07
C THR A 217 -7.79 24.23 -17.43
N PRO A 218 -8.38 25.20 -18.17
CA PRO A 218 -8.89 24.94 -19.53
C PRO A 218 -7.85 24.35 -20.47
N GLU A 219 -6.58 24.71 -20.32
CA GLU A 219 -5.47 24.16 -21.12
C GLU A 219 -5.22 22.68 -20.80
N LYS A 220 -5.26 22.30 -19.52
CA LYS A 220 -5.14 20.89 -19.11
C LYS A 220 -6.36 20.09 -19.55
N GLU A 221 -7.57 20.65 -19.53
CA GLU A 221 -8.77 19.99 -20.06
C GLU A 221 -8.69 19.77 -21.57
N GLN A 222 -8.22 20.76 -22.32
CA GLN A 222 -7.97 20.62 -23.77
C GLN A 222 -6.91 19.55 -24.06
N ALA A 223 -5.84 19.50 -23.25
CA ALA A 223 -4.84 18.45 -23.34
C ALA A 223 -5.41 17.07 -23.05
N ALA A 224 -6.27 16.92 -22.03
CA ALA A 224 -6.96 15.66 -21.74
C ALA A 224 -7.85 15.22 -22.91
N GLN A 225 -8.62 16.13 -23.52
CA GLN A 225 -9.44 15.85 -24.71
C GLN A 225 -8.60 15.41 -25.91
N LYS A 226 -7.44 16.06 -26.12
CA LYS A 226 -6.48 15.72 -27.17
C LYS A 226 -5.88 14.32 -26.94
N LEU A 227 -5.41 14.04 -25.72
CA LEU A 227 -4.91 12.70 -25.35
C LEU A 227 -6.00 11.64 -25.55
N SER A 228 -7.23 11.91 -25.09
CA SER A 228 -8.35 10.99 -25.29
C SER A 228 -8.59 10.66 -26.76
N SER A 229 -8.54 11.67 -27.63
CA SER A 229 -8.69 11.50 -29.08
C SER A 229 -7.53 10.71 -29.71
N LEU A 230 -6.29 10.95 -29.26
CA LEU A 230 -5.10 10.28 -29.79
C LEU A 230 -4.97 8.82 -29.33
N LEU A 231 -5.34 8.54 -28.07
CA LEU A 231 -5.11 7.26 -27.42
C LEU A 231 -6.32 6.33 -27.49
N GLY A 232 -7.52 6.88 -27.74
CA GLY A 232 -8.76 6.09 -27.87
C GLY A 232 -9.40 5.68 -26.53
N HIS A 233 -9.02 6.34 -25.43
CA HIS A 233 -9.53 6.09 -24.08
C HIS A 233 -10.05 7.37 -23.45
N ALA A 234 -10.87 7.27 -22.40
CA ALA A 234 -11.16 8.39 -21.53
C ALA A 234 -9.89 8.84 -20.80
N VAL A 235 -9.64 10.14 -20.81
CA VAL A 235 -8.50 10.76 -20.14
C VAL A 235 -8.98 11.91 -19.26
N GLU A 236 -8.57 11.90 -18.00
CA GLU A 236 -8.93 12.92 -17.01
C GLU A 236 -7.67 13.58 -16.42
N VAL A 237 -7.74 14.88 -16.15
CA VAL A 237 -6.65 15.62 -15.49
C VAL A 237 -6.51 15.14 -14.04
N VAL A 238 -5.29 14.93 -13.55
CA VAL A 238 -5.03 14.74 -12.13
C VAL A 238 -5.11 16.11 -11.42
N PRO A 239 -6.08 16.34 -10.51
CA PRO A 239 -6.29 17.66 -9.93
C PRO A 239 -5.34 17.90 -8.74
N ALA A 240 -4.06 18.10 -9.01
CA ALA A 240 -3.04 18.40 -8.00
C ALA A 240 -2.02 19.43 -8.53
N ALA A 241 -1.95 20.61 -7.90
CA ALA A 241 -1.00 21.67 -8.27
C ALA A 241 0.46 21.19 -8.27
N GLU A 242 0.85 20.38 -7.30
CA GLU A 242 2.21 19.84 -7.18
C GLU A 242 2.62 18.96 -8.38
N ALA A 243 1.66 18.41 -9.14
CA ALA A 243 1.96 17.64 -10.36
C ALA A 243 2.78 18.46 -11.38
N ASP A 244 2.59 19.79 -11.42
CA ASP A 244 3.29 20.68 -12.34
C ASP A 244 4.81 20.72 -12.07
N ASN A 245 5.23 20.42 -10.82
CA ASN A 245 6.65 20.29 -10.49
C ASN A 245 7.26 19.00 -11.04
N PHE A 246 6.48 17.92 -11.15
CA PHE A 246 6.94 16.62 -11.62
C PHE A 246 6.92 16.49 -13.15
N VAL A 247 6.24 17.38 -13.87
CA VAL A 247 6.17 17.31 -15.35
C VAL A 247 7.07 18.33 -16.04
N LYS A 248 8.00 19.01 -15.36
CA LYS A 248 8.90 19.98 -16.00
C LYS A 248 9.78 19.36 -17.08
N ASP A 249 10.30 18.17 -16.79
CA ASP A 249 11.11 17.33 -17.66
C ASP A 249 11.14 15.89 -17.12
N LYS A 250 11.80 14.99 -17.86
CA LYS A 250 11.93 13.58 -17.49
C LYS A 250 12.67 13.35 -16.16
N THR A 251 13.60 14.23 -15.80
CA THR A 251 14.34 14.14 -14.53
C THR A 251 13.42 14.50 -13.36
N ALA A 252 12.63 15.56 -13.50
CA ALA A 252 11.62 15.95 -12.53
C ALA A 252 10.52 14.89 -12.38
N ALA A 253 10.19 14.16 -13.45
CA ALA A 253 9.20 13.09 -13.43
C ALA A 253 9.69 11.82 -12.75
N ALA A 254 11.01 11.60 -12.67
CA ALA A 254 11.62 10.34 -12.21
C ALA A 254 11.02 9.76 -10.91
N PRO A 255 10.67 10.56 -9.87
CA PRO A 255 10.00 10.07 -8.67
C PRO A 255 8.69 9.31 -8.96
N LEU A 256 7.92 9.76 -9.96
CA LEU A 256 6.61 9.22 -10.31
C LEU A 256 6.64 8.21 -11.46
N LEU A 257 7.80 7.88 -12.04
CA LEU A 257 7.89 6.89 -13.14
C LEU A 257 7.95 5.44 -12.66
N LYS A 258 7.90 5.22 -11.35
CA LYS A 258 7.78 3.89 -10.73
C LYS A 258 6.89 3.97 -9.48
N PRO A 259 6.19 2.88 -9.13
CA PRO A 259 5.30 2.84 -7.98
C PRO A 259 6.10 2.84 -6.67
N PHE A 260 5.56 3.51 -5.66
CA PHE A 260 6.16 3.50 -4.32
C PHE A 260 5.69 2.33 -3.45
N THR A 261 4.45 1.86 -3.62
CA THR A 261 3.81 0.87 -2.74
C THR A 261 2.95 -0.13 -3.54
N PRO A 262 2.52 -1.27 -2.95
CA PRO A 262 1.66 -2.21 -3.65
C PRO A 262 0.35 -1.55 -4.10
N ASP A 263 -0.26 -0.70 -3.27
CA ASP A 263 -1.51 -0.01 -3.61
C ASP A 263 -1.36 0.88 -4.86
N HIS A 264 -0.21 1.54 -5.06
CA HIS A 264 0.07 2.28 -6.29
C HIS A 264 0.07 1.37 -7.52
N ILE A 265 0.67 0.16 -7.43
CA ILE A 265 0.66 -0.82 -8.54
C ILE A 265 -0.78 -1.24 -8.86
N VAL A 266 -1.57 -1.52 -7.83
CA VAL A 266 -2.93 -2.06 -7.98
C VAL A 266 -3.86 -1.09 -8.67
N TYR A 267 -3.85 0.16 -8.20
CA TYR A 267 -4.82 1.15 -8.64
C TYR A 267 -4.30 1.98 -9.82
N CYS A 268 -2.98 2.21 -9.94
CA CYS A 268 -2.38 3.03 -11.01
C CYS A 268 -1.57 2.22 -12.05
N GLY A 269 -1.44 0.92 -11.88
CA GLY A 269 -0.59 0.10 -12.74
C GLY A 269 0.91 0.22 -12.39
N PRO A 270 1.74 -0.67 -12.94
CA PRO A 270 3.15 -0.77 -12.57
C PRO A 270 4.06 0.29 -13.21
N TYR A 271 3.66 0.86 -14.36
CA TYR A 271 4.52 1.74 -15.13
C TYR A 271 3.71 2.94 -15.65
N PRO A 272 4.06 4.16 -15.23
CA PRO A 272 3.52 5.39 -15.81
C PRO A 272 4.18 5.74 -17.14
N LEU A 273 3.42 6.36 -18.05
CA LEU A 273 3.92 6.84 -19.34
C LEU A 273 4.37 8.30 -19.22
N PHE A 274 5.59 8.60 -19.67
CA PHE A 274 6.07 9.97 -19.83
C PHE A 274 6.04 10.37 -21.31
N VAL A 275 5.48 11.53 -21.61
CA VAL A 275 5.32 12.07 -22.97
C VAL A 275 5.97 13.45 -23.05
N GLU A 276 7.03 13.56 -23.85
CA GLU A 276 7.75 14.84 -24.05
C GLU A 276 6.93 15.83 -24.89
N ASN A 277 6.25 15.32 -25.92
CA ASN A 277 5.38 16.10 -26.78
C ASN A 277 4.01 15.42 -26.90
N ILE A 278 2.95 16.11 -26.51
CA ILE A 278 1.58 15.60 -26.53
C ILE A 278 1.14 15.11 -27.93
N ASP A 279 1.67 15.70 -29.01
CA ASP A 279 1.37 15.26 -30.38
C ASP A 279 1.96 13.88 -30.71
N GLU A 280 2.98 13.44 -29.97
CA GLU A 280 3.63 12.13 -30.12
C GLU A 280 3.09 11.09 -29.13
N ALA A 281 2.04 11.43 -28.36
CA ALA A 281 1.50 10.55 -27.32
C ALA A 281 1.13 9.15 -27.84
N LYS A 282 0.62 9.03 -29.07
CA LYS A 282 0.30 7.73 -29.67
C LYS A 282 1.55 6.90 -29.95
N ASN A 283 2.61 7.51 -30.48
CA ASN A 283 3.88 6.82 -30.71
C ASN A 283 4.54 6.41 -29.39
N ALA A 284 4.46 7.27 -28.38
CA ALA A 284 4.95 6.98 -27.04
C ALA A 284 4.18 5.81 -26.39
N LEU A 285 2.85 5.77 -26.55
CA LEU A 285 2.02 4.64 -26.10
C LEU A 285 2.38 3.35 -26.86
N ASP A 286 2.59 3.40 -28.18
CA ASP A 286 2.95 2.22 -28.96
C ASP A 286 4.30 1.63 -28.55
N ALA A 287 5.30 2.48 -28.30
CA ALA A 287 6.60 2.07 -27.76
C ALA A 287 6.45 1.47 -26.35
N PHE A 288 5.65 2.10 -25.50
CA PHE A 288 5.37 1.64 -24.15
C PHE A 288 4.69 0.26 -24.13
N MET A 289 3.70 0.05 -25.00
CA MET A 289 3.00 -1.23 -25.14
C MET A 289 3.93 -2.33 -25.64
N ALA A 290 4.87 -2.01 -26.53
CA ALA A 290 5.87 -2.96 -27.02
C ALA A 290 6.86 -3.40 -25.92
N GLU A 291 7.11 -2.55 -24.92
CA GLU A 291 8.02 -2.85 -23.80
C GLU A 291 7.31 -3.55 -22.63
N HIS A 292 6.10 -3.12 -22.29
CA HIS A 292 5.45 -3.53 -21.02
C HIS A 292 4.23 -4.45 -21.18
N GLU A 293 3.72 -4.64 -22.41
CA GLU A 293 2.55 -5.48 -22.70
C GLU A 293 1.27 -5.12 -21.89
N LYS A 294 1.22 -3.92 -21.31
CA LYS A 294 0.12 -3.38 -20.51
C LYS A 294 -0.03 -1.90 -20.76
N GLU A 295 -1.27 -1.39 -20.71
CA GLU A 295 -1.56 0.03 -20.85
C GLU A 295 -1.15 0.82 -19.60
N PRO A 296 -0.61 2.05 -19.76
CA PRO A 296 -0.32 2.94 -18.64
C PRO A 296 -1.62 3.55 -18.12
N ARG A 297 -1.79 3.65 -16.81
CA ARG A 297 -2.93 4.39 -16.24
C ARG A 297 -2.57 5.83 -15.90
N LEU A 298 -1.33 6.11 -15.52
CA LEU A 298 -0.81 7.46 -15.30
C LEU A 298 -0.01 7.90 -16.52
N ILE A 299 -0.37 9.06 -17.08
CA ILE A 299 0.37 9.74 -18.15
C ILE A 299 0.88 11.08 -17.61
N LEU A 300 2.19 11.33 -17.75
CA LEU A 300 2.85 12.57 -17.41
C LEU A 300 3.27 13.26 -18.71
N VAL A 301 2.69 14.42 -19.01
CA VAL A 301 3.01 15.18 -20.23
C VAL A 301 3.86 16.38 -19.87
N GLN A 302 5.06 16.45 -20.46
CA GLN A 302 6.04 17.46 -20.16
C GLN A 302 5.51 18.88 -20.37
N GLY A 303 5.63 19.72 -19.34
CA GLY A 303 5.19 21.11 -19.34
C GLY A 303 3.67 21.31 -19.34
N VAL A 304 2.87 20.24 -19.31
CA VAL A 304 1.40 20.31 -19.44
C VAL A 304 0.70 19.84 -18.17
N GLY A 305 0.94 18.60 -17.73
CA GLY A 305 0.25 18.06 -16.55
C GLY A 305 0.30 16.54 -16.43
N ALA A 306 -0.31 16.03 -15.37
CA ALA A 306 -0.53 14.61 -15.13
C ALA A 306 -1.98 14.23 -15.43
N PHE A 307 -2.17 13.03 -15.99
CA PHE A 307 -3.45 12.56 -16.50
C PHE A 307 -3.68 11.09 -16.14
N ILE A 308 -4.93 10.72 -15.96
CA ILE A 308 -5.37 9.33 -15.82
C ILE A 308 -6.01 8.87 -17.12
N MET A 309 -5.54 7.75 -17.68
CA MET A 309 -6.14 7.07 -18.83
C MET A 309 -6.91 5.83 -18.33
N GLU A 310 -8.24 5.92 -18.23
CA GLU A 310 -9.09 4.82 -17.74
C GLU A 310 -10.56 5.08 -18.10
N ASP A 311 -11.19 4.13 -18.79
CA ASP A 311 -12.57 4.24 -19.26
C ASP A 311 -13.61 4.04 -18.15
N ASP A 312 -13.27 3.27 -17.11
CA ASP A 312 -14.14 3.10 -15.94
C ASP A 312 -13.97 4.24 -14.93
N LYS A 313 -15.02 5.05 -14.74
CA LYS A 313 -15.00 6.19 -13.82
C LYS A 313 -14.64 5.83 -12.38
N GLY A 314 -15.05 4.65 -11.90
CA GLY A 314 -14.74 4.20 -10.54
C GLY A 314 -13.25 3.90 -10.38
N LYS A 315 -12.65 3.24 -11.37
CA LYS A 315 -11.20 2.98 -11.41
C LYS A 315 -10.41 4.28 -11.63
N ALA A 316 -10.89 5.18 -12.49
CA ALA A 316 -10.25 6.48 -12.72
C ALA A 316 -10.18 7.30 -11.42
N ALA A 317 -11.28 7.37 -10.65
CA ALA A 317 -11.32 8.05 -9.36
C ALA A 317 -10.37 7.42 -8.32
N LYS A 318 -10.31 6.09 -8.23
CA LYS A 318 -9.33 5.38 -7.37
C LYS A 318 -7.89 5.69 -7.82
N ALA A 319 -7.61 5.72 -9.11
CA ALA A 319 -6.29 6.04 -9.64
C ALA A 319 -5.87 7.49 -9.35
N GLN A 320 -6.78 8.47 -9.54
CA GLN A 320 -6.50 9.87 -9.16
C GLN A 320 -6.15 10.00 -7.68
N LEU A 321 -6.87 9.28 -6.80
CA LEU A 321 -6.59 9.28 -5.37
C LEU A 321 -5.17 8.77 -5.06
N LEU A 322 -4.76 7.67 -5.68
CA LEU A 322 -3.43 7.08 -5.47
C LEU A 322 -2.31 7.86 -6.17
N VAL A 323 -2.58 8.53 -7.31
CA VAL A 323 -1.58 9.42 -7.92
C VAL A 323 -1.35 10.66 -7.06
N LYS A 324 -2.40 11.24 -6.46
CA LYS A 324 -2.26 12.32 -5.48
C LYS A 324 -1.43 11.88 -4.26
N ASP A 325 -1.64 10.64 -3.80
CA ASP A 325 -0.82 10.06 -2.75
C ASP A 325 0.65 9.92 -3.16
N ALA A 326 0.92 9.38 -4.36
CA ALA A 326 2.27 9.25 -4.90
C ALA A 326 2.99 10.60 -5.00
N ILE A 327 2.29 11.66 -5.46
CA ILE A 327 2.80 13.03 -5.49
C ILE A 327 3.17 13.51 -4.08
N LYS A 328 2.25 13.35 -3.12
CA LYS A 328 2.46 13.77 -1.73
C LYS A 328 3.59 12.98 -1.06
N LEU A 329 3.66 11.68 -1.30
CA LEU A 329 4.72 10.78 -0.84
C LEU A 329 6.07 11.20 -1.40
N ALA A 330 6.17 11.47 -2.71
CA ALA A 330 7.41 11.91 -3.35
C ALA A 330 7.95 13.19 -2.71
N VAL A 331 7.08 14.14 -2.37
CA VAL A 331 7.46 15.36 -1.63
C VAL A 331 7.90 15.05 -0.21
N TYR A 332 7.17 14.21 0.53
CA TYR A 332 7.57 13.85 1.89
C TYR A 332 8.91 13.10 1.93
N ALA A 333 9.17 12.23 0.96
CA ALA A 333 10.43 11.51 0.87
C ALA A 333 11.66 12.44 0.76
N GLU A 334 11.52 13.67 0.26
CA GLU A 334 12.59 14.69 0.27
C GLU A 334 13.08 15.03 1.70
N SER A 335 12.21 14.85 2.69
CA SER A 335 12.54 15.00 4.11
C SER A 335 13.32 13.79 4.64
N PHE A 336 13.24 12.64 3.97
CA PHE A 336 13.75 11.34 4.40
C PHE A 336 14.76 10.73 3.42
N GLY A 337 15.63 11.56 2.83
CA GLY A 337 16.72 11.11 1.95
C GLY A 337 16.38 11.04 0.45
N GLY A 338 15.15 11.37 0.09
CA GLY A 338 14.63 11.37 -1.28
C GLY A 338 13.89 10.09 -1.64
N PRO A 339 13.11 10.10 -2.73
CA PRO A 339 12.21 9.02 -3.12
C PRO A 339 12.96 7.73 -3.48
N LEU A 340 12.47 6.62 -2.94
CA LEU A 340 12.88 5.24 -3.21
C LEU A 340 11.64 4.47 -3.65
N GLN A 341 11.54 4.18 -4.93
CA GLN A 341 10.46 3.38 -5.51
C GLN A 341 10.71 1.89 -5.35
N MET A 342 9.68 1.10 -5.63
CA MET A 342 9.80 -0.36 -5.71
C MET A 342 10.79 -0.78 -6.81
N THR A 343 11.43 -1.93 -6.59
CA THR A 343 12.29 -2.56 -7.59
C THR A 343 11.45 -3.27 -8.63
N ASP A 344 12.01 -3.44 -9.84
CA ASP A 344 11.32 -4.11 -10.94
C ASP A 344 10.97 -5.57 -10.61
N GLU A 345 11.79 -6.25 -9.80
CA GLU A 345 11.49 -7.61 -9.32
C GLU A 345 10.22 -7.65 -8.46
N ILE A 346 10.09 -6.74 -7.49
CA ILE A 346 8.92 -6.68 -6.60
C ILE A 346 7.68 -6.24 -7.38
N THR A 347 7.82 -5.25 -8.27
CA THR A 347 6.73 -4.82 -9.14
C THR A 347 6.26 -5.96 -10.07
N TYR A 348 7.18 -6.71 -10.66
CA TYR A 348 6.86 -7.87 -11.48
C TYR A 348 6.12 -8.95 -10.66
N PHE A 349 6.61 -9.28 -9.47
CA PHE A 349 5.95 -10.25 -8.60
C PHE A 349 4.51 -9.85 -8.28
N ILE A 350 4.29 -8.62 -7.79
CA ILE A 350 2.96 -8.12 -7.39
C ILE A 350 1.99 -8.14 -8.57
N THR A 351 2.44 -7.75 -9.76
CA THR A 351 1.59 -7.73 -10.96
C THR A 351 1.17 -9.10 -11.49
N HIS A 352 1.86 -10.17 -11.07
CA HIS A 352 1.56 -11.57 -11.43
C HIS A 352 1.05 -12.39 -10.24
N TRP A 353 0.89 -11.78 -9.07
CA TRP A 353 0.43 -12.44 -7.86
C TRP A 353 -1.10 -12.57 -7.86
N GLU A 354 -1.61 -13.80 -7.68
CA GLU A 354 -3.04 -14.11 -7.74
C GLU A 354 -3.85 -13.27 -6.74
N ALA A 355 -3.31 -13.07 -5.54
CA ALA A 355 -4.00 -12.35 -4.49
C ALA A 355 -4.26 -10.88 -4.89
N GLU A 356 -3.35 -10.30 -5.67
CA GLU A 356 -3.48 -8.95 -6.18
C GLU A 356 -4.43 -8.86 -7.38
N ALA A 357 -4.42 -9.88 -8.25
CA ALA A 357 -5.41 -10.04 -9.31
C ALA A 357 -6.85 -10.16 -8.78
N TYR A 358 -7.03 -10.67 -7.55
CA TYR A 358 -8.32 -10.67 -6.86
C TYR A 358 -8.72 -9.28 -6.35
N ARG A 359 -7.80 -8.54 -5.72
CA ARG A 359 -8.05 -7.19 -5.18
C ARG A 359 -8.39 -6.18 -6.27
N SER A 360 -7.72 -6.23 -7.41
CA SER A 360 -7.96 -5.27 -8.51
C SER A 360 -9.35 -5.39 -9.16
N LYS A 361 -10.06 -6.51 -8.96
CA LYS A 361 -11.42 -6.74 -9.46
C LYS A 361 -12.53 -6.21 -8.53
N LYS A 362 -12.19 -5.78 -7.31
CA LYS A 362 -13.10 -5.29 -6.26
C LYS A 362 -12.93 -3.78 -6.08
#